data_AF-A0A5P2DE66-F1
#
_entry.id   AF-A0A5P2DE66-F1
#
_cell.length_a   1.000
_cell.length_b   1.000
_cell.length_c   1.000
_cell.angle_alpha   90.00
_cell.angle_beta   90.00
_cell.angle_gamma   90.00
#
_symmetry.space_group_name_H-M   'P 1'
#
loop_
_entity.id
_entity.type
_entity.pdbx_description
1 polymer ?
#
loop_
_entity_poly.entity_id
_entity_poly.type
_entity_poly.pdbx_seq_one_letter_code
_entity_poly.pdbx_strand_id
1 'polypeptide(L)'
;MLVGGVQAAGELGLSRSEFARAVQLGIVRAGPRTLSGTVRYARAELDRVRSVAGPPGALRERVETVAGAQAAAEVVGVGPSRFTRLARCGHVTPVGYRINRYRAVVWLYLSAELRNFAVREPGMLRGIAPPADRELMAAKADLRPRMWRGRHVGLLLRRTADPWERAAVLASVLPEGELLEAVPDPAERIVLAALGPPPPYGHPQVPAAAAVATVLLTAGPPDEVHWYRTSLDFALAGARGQSKSTGERGPT
;
A
#
# COMPACT_ATOMS: atom_id res chain seq x y z
N MET A 1 18.23 22.11 1.45
CA MET A 1 16.98 22.83 1.79
C MET A 1 15.82 21.84 1.82
N LEU A 2 14.94 21.95 2.82
CA LEU A 2 13.74 21.13 2.99
C LEU A 2 12.49 21.96 2.68
N VAL A 3 11.49 21.36 2.03
CA VAL A 3 10.21 22.02 1.70
C VAL A 3 9.01 21.24 2.23
N GLY A 4 7.90 21.93 2.46
CA GLY A 4 6.64 21.34 2.88
C GLY A 4 5.94 20.59 1.74
N GLY A 5 5.03 19.67 2.07
CA GLY A 5 4.34 18.83 1.09
C GLY A 5 3.51 19.60 0.06
N VAL A 6 2.87 20.71 0.44
CA VAL A 6 2.09 21.55 -0.49
C VAL A 6 2.99 22.19 -1.54
N GLN A 7 4.13 22.75 -1.10
CA GLN A 7 5.12 23.32 -2.00
C GLN A 7 5.72 22.24 -2.91
N ALA A 8 6.09 21.09 -2.35
CA ALA A 8 6.61 19.97 -3.12
C ALA A 8 5.63 19.48 -4.21
N ALA A 9 4.34 19.39 -3.89
CA ALA A 9 3.31 19.00 -4.84
C ALA A 9 3.18 20.00 -5.99
N GLY A 10 3.10 21.30 -5.68
CA GLY A 10 3.03 22.36 -6.69
C GLY A 10 4.25 22.38 -7.59
N GLU A 11 5.44 22.18 -7.02
CA GLU A 11 6.69 22.08 -7.76
C GLU A 11 6.78 20.89 -8.72
N LEU A 12 6.12 19.78 -8.39
CA LEU A 12 6.01 18.62 -9.27
C LEU A 12 4.79 18.68 -10.20
N GLY A 13 3.99 19.76 -10.15
CA GLY A 13 2.77 19.90 -10.95
C GLY A 13 1.69 18.87 -10.57
N LEU A 14 1.69 18.38 -9.33
CA LEU A 14 0.76 17.38 -8.82
C LEU A 14 -0.23 18.01 -7.84
N SER A 15 -1.47 17.52 -7.86
CA SER A 15 -2.41 17.77 -6.77
C SER A 15 -1.93 17.10 -5.48
N ARG A 16 -2.53 17.47 -4.34
CA ARG A 16 -2.18 16.87 -3.04
C ARG A 16 -2.38 15.34 -3.02
N SER A 17 -3.42 14.85 -3.69
CA SER A 17 -3.73 13.42 -3.76
C SER A 17 -2.74 12.66 -4.67
N GLU A 18 -2.40 13.22 -5.82
CA GLU A 18 -1.39 12.69 -6.73
C GLU A 18 0.00 12.67 -6.08
N PHE A 19 0.38 13.75 -5.37
CA PHE A 19 1.65 13.81 -4.66
C PHE A 19 1.74 12.78 -3.54
N ALA A 20 0.68 12.65 -2.71
CA ALA A 20 0.63 11.62 -1.68
C ALA A 20 0.75 10.20 -2.27
N ARG A 21 0.17 9.97 -3.44
CA ARG A 21 0.31 8.70 -4.17
C ARG A 21 1.71 8.51 -4.76
N ALA A 22 2.35 9.55 -5.27
CA ALA A 22 3.75 9.51 -5.69
C ALA A 22 4.67 9.10 -4.53
N VAL A 23 4.41 9.62 -3.32
CA VAL A 23 5.09 9.20 -2.10
C VAL A 23 4.77 7.75 -1.77
N GLN A 24 3.49 7.36 -1.78
CA GLN A 24 3.05 5.98 -1.53
C GLN A 24 3.66 4.97 -2.51
N LEU A 25 3.91 5.35 -3.76
CA LEU A 25 4.53 4.52 -4.80
C LEU A 25 6.06 4.54 -4.73
N GLY A 26 6.66 5.44 -3.95
CA GLY A 26 8.11 5.55 -3.78
C GLY A 26 8.78 6.27 -4.93
N ILE A 27 7.98 6.96 -5.77
CA ILE A 27 8.47 7.85 -6.80
C ILE A 27 9.16 9.04 -6.13
N VAL A 28 8.51 9.60 -5.10
CA VAL A 28 9.04 10.64 -4.22
C VAL A 28 9.36 10.02 -2.86
N ARG A 29 10.60 10.19 -2.40
CA ARG A 29 11.04 9.77 -1.07
C ARG A 29 10.62 10.81 -0.04
N ALA A 30 9.94 10.36 1.00
CA ALA A 30 9.68 11.20 2.17
C ALA A 30 11.01 11.49 2.89
N GLY A 31 11.23 12.74 3.28
CA GLY A 31 12.33 13.10 4.16
C GLY A 31 11.96 12.94 5.63
N PRO A 32 12.81 13.44 6.55
CA PRO A 32 12.57 13.31 7.98
C PRO A 32 11.25 13.97 8.39
N ARG A 33 10.58 13.31 9.34
CA ARG A 33 9.41 13.86 10.02
C ARG A 33 9.85 14.92 11.03
N THR A 34 9.16 16.04 11.05
CA THR A 34 9.33 17.02 12.13
C THR A 34 8.70 16.49 13.42
N LEU A 35 9.05 17.11 14.56
CA LEU A 35 8.40 16.84 15.86
C LEU A 35 6.87 17.04 15.80
N SER A 36 6.38 17.91 14.90
CA SER A 36 4.94 18.09 14.62
C SER A 36 4.33 17.02 13.70
N GLY A 37 5.07 15.95 13.37
CA GLY A 37 4.63 14.88 12.47
C GLY A 37 4.57 15.26 10.99
N THR A 38 4.97 16.49 10.64
CA THR A 38 4.91 16.97 9.25
C THR A 38 6.11 16.43 8.47
N VAL A 39 5.83 15.76 7.35
CA VAL A 39 6.87 15.28 6.44
C VAL A 39 7.43 16.44 5.64
N ARG A 40 8.75 16.57 5.64
CA ARG A 40 9.48 17.51 4.76
C ARG A 40 10.20 16.76 3.65
N TYR A 41 10.40 17.44 2.53
CA TYR A 41 11.00 16.85 1.34
C TYR A 41 12.28 17.60 0.97
N ALA A 42 13.34 16.86 0.64
CA ALA A 42 14.59 17.47 0.21
C ALA A 42 14.44 18.09 -1.17
N ARG A 43 14.96 19.30 -1.37
CA ARG A 43 15.00 19.95 -2.69
C ARG A 43 15.64 19.05 -3.76
N ALA A 44 16.79 18.45 -3.42
CA ALA A 44 17.51 17.52 -4.29
C ALA A 44 16.66 16.29 -4.70
N GLU A 45 15.73 15.85 -3.84
CA GLU A 45 14.81 14.76 -4.18
C GLU A 45 13.76 15.22 -5.20
N LEU A 46 13.24 16.44 -5.08
CA LEU A 46 12.31 16.99 -6.06
C LEU A 46 13.01 17.19 -7.41
N ASP A 47 14.26 17.66 -7.40
CA ASP A 47 15.05 17.83 -8.61
C ASP A 47 15.37 16.49 -9.28
N ARG A 48 15.71 15.45 -8.50
CA ARG A 48 15.84 14.06 -8.99
C ARG A 48 14.55 13.56 -9.62
N VAL A 49 13.40 13.81 -8.99
CA VAL A 49 12.13 13.35 -9.52
C VAL A 49 11.80 14.09 -10.82
N ARG A 50 12.06 15.40 -10.90
CA ARG A 50 11.87 16.20 -12.12
C ARG A 50 12.77 15.73 -13.26
N SER A 51 14.05 15.46 -12.99
CA SER A 51 14.98 15.01 -14.04
C SER A 51 14.61 13.62 -14.59
N VAL A 52 14.06 12.74 -13.75
CA VAL A 52 13.62 11.39 -14.15
C VAL A 52 12.18 11.36 -14.69
N ALA A 53 11.35 12.34 -14.35
CA ALA A 53 9.95 12.39 -14.77
C ALA A 53 9.80 12.53 -16.29
N GLY A 54 10.79 13.07 -16.99
CA GLY A 54 10.74 13.27 -18.43
C GLY A 54 9.81 14.44 -18.81
N PRO A 55 9.04 14.33 -19.91
CA PRO A 55 8.23 15.43 -20.42
C PRO A 55 7.10 15.85 -19.44
N PRO A 56 6.58 17.08 -19.58
CA PRO A 56 5.46 17.56 -18.77
C PRO A 56 4.28 16.57 -18.81
N GLY A 57 3.74 16.24 -17.63
CA GLY A 57 2.60 15.32 -17.50
C GLY A 57 2.96 13.85 -17.31
N ALA A 58 4.16 13.40 -17.65
CA ALA A 58 4.56 12.00 -17.48
C ALA A 58 4.57 11.55 -16.00
N LEU A 59 4.96 12.44 -15.08
CA LEU A 59 4.83 12.16 -13.65
C LEU A 59 3.36 12.01 -13.21
N ARG A 60 2.46 12.83 -13.77
CA ARG A 60 1.02 12.75 -13.48
C ARG A 60 0.45 11.43 -13.97
N GLU A 61 0.78 11.01 -15.19
CA GLU A 61 0.35 9.73 -15.75
C GLU A 61 0.76 8.53 -14.88
N ARG A 62 1.96 8.58 -14.28
CA ARG A 62 2.46 7.53 -13.37
C ARG A 62 1.68 7.42 -12.06
N VAL A 63 0.98 8.47 -11.65
CA VAL A 63 0.20 8.51 -10.40
C VAL A 63 -1.30 8.64 -10.65
N GLU A 64 -1.72 8.75 -11.91
CA GLU A 64 -3.12 8.89 -12.28
C GLU A 64 -3.88 7.62 -11.90
N THR A 65 -5.06 7.80 -11.31
CA THR A 65 -5.92 6.68 -10.94
C THR A 65 -7.35 6.88 -11.38
N VAL A 66 -7.97 5.78 -11.79
CA VAL A 66 -9.41 5.67 -11.95
C VAL A 66 -10.03 4.96 -10.74
N ALA A 67 -11.25 5.37 -10.39
CA ALA A 67 -11.94 4.89 -9.20
C ALA A 67 -13.12 3.98 -9.56
N GLY A 68 -13.13 2.78 -8.99
CA GLY A 68 -14.21 1.81 -9.16
C GLY A 68 -14.15 1.05 -10.49
N ALA A 69 -15.04 0.07 -10.62
CA ALA A 69 -15.02 -0.86 -11.75
C ALA A 69 -15.42 -0.21 -13.08
N GLN A 70 -16.33 0.76 -13.07
CA GLN A 70 -16.81 1.43 -14.28
C GLN A 70 -15.67 2.13 -15.03
N ALA A 71 -15.04 3.12 -14.39
CA ALA A 71 -13.96 3.89 -14.99
C ALA A 71 -12.74 3.02 -15.32
N ALA A 72 -12.44 2.01 -14.50
CA ALA A 72 -11.35 1.09 -14.78
C ALA A 72 -11.63 0.15 -15.97
N ALA A 73 -12.88 -0.26 -16.16
CA ALA A 73 -13.29 -1.07 -17.29
C ALA A 73 -13.19 -0.29 -18.62
N GLU A 74 -13.51 1.00 -18.61
CA GLU A 74 -13.35 1.90 -19.77
C GLU A 74 -11.89 1.99 -20.21
N VAL A 75 -10.95 2.14 -19.26
CA VAL A 75 -9.50 2.21 -19.57
C VAL A 75 -8.99 0.94 -20.27
N VAL A 76 -9.51 -0.24 -19.91
CA VAL A 76 -9.10 -1.52 -20.52
C VAL A 76 -9.98 -1.98 -21.69
N GLY A 77 -11.07 -1.25 -21.99
CA GLY A 77 -11.99 -1.58 -23.08
C GLY A 77 -12.87 -2.82 -22.83
N VAL A 78 -13.37 -3.02 -21.59
CA VAL A 78 -14.28 -4.12 -21.25
C VAL A 78 -15.52 -3.64 -20.50
N GLY A 79 -16.49 -4.55 -20.30
CA GLY A 79 -17.65 -4.26 -19.44
C GLY A 79 -17.31 -4.30 -17.93
N PRO A 80 -18.03 -3.52 -17.07
CA PRO A 80 -17.74 -3.42 -15.63
C PRO A 80 -17.74 -4.76 -14.88
N SER A 81 -18.62 -5.69 -15.26
CA SER A 81 -18.69 -7.03 -14.66
C SER A 81 -17.44 -7.85 -14.95
N ARG A 82 -16.91 -7.76 -16.18
CA ARG A 82 -15.66 -8.43 -16.57
C ARG A 82 -14.48 -7.84 -15.81
N PHE A 83 -14.38 -6.51 -15.74
CA PHE A 83 -13.32 -5.85 -14.96
C PHE A 83 -13.38 -6.25 -13.48
N THR A 84 -14.58 -6.27 -12.89
CA THR A 84 -14.77 -6.67 -11.49
C THR A 84 -14.25 -8.09 -11.25
N ARG A 85 -14.55 -9.03 -12.15
CA ARG A 85 -14.00 -10.39 -12.09
C ARG A 85 -12.48 -10.39 -12.17
N LEU A 86 -11.89 -9.69 -13.15
CA LEU A 86 -10.43 -9.61 -13.30
C LEU A 86 -9.75 -9.09 -12.02
N ALA A 87 -10.31 -8.03 -11.43
CA ALA A 87 -9.78 -7.45 -10.20
C ALA A 87 -9.96 -8.39 -9.00
N ARG A 88 -11.13 -9.03 -8.84
CA ARG A 88 -11.39 -9.99 -7.76
C ARG A 88 -10.52 -11.24 -7.86
N CYS A 89 -10.15 -11.66 -9.06
CA CYS A 89 -9.21 -12.76 -9.30
C CYS A 89 -7.73 -12.33 -9.23
N GLY A 90 -7.42 -11.06 -8.92
CA GLY A 90 -6.05 -10.60 -8.69
C GLY A 90 -5.23 -10.26 -9.94
N HIS A 91 -5.83 -10.29 -11.14
CA HIS A 91 -5.13 -9.93 -12.39
C HIS A 91 -4.73 -8.46 -12.45
N VAL A 92 -5.48 -7.60 -11.76
CA VAL A 92 -5.15 -6.19 -11.56
C VAL A 92 -5.18 -5.86 -10.07
N THR A 93 -4.14 -5.18 -9.60
CA THR A 93 -3.98 -4.86 -8.17
C THR A 93 -4.32 -3.40 -7.92
N PRO A 94 -5.24 -3.08 -7.00
CA PRO A 94 -5.51 -1.69 -6.66
C PRO A 94 -4.31 -1.04 -5.96
N VAL A 95 -4.13 0.26 -6.17
CA VAL A 95 -3.10 1.06 -5.50
C VAL A 95 -3.61 1.68 -4.19
N GLY A 96 -4.93 1.82 -4.05
CA GLY A 96 -5.56 2.43 -2.89
C GLY A 96 -7.06 2.22 -2.91
N TYR A 97 -7.74 2.85 -1.96
CA TYR A 97 -9.19 2.81 -1.84
C TYR A 97 -9.74 4.13 -1.31
N ARG A 98 -11.06 4.30 -1.45
CA ARG A 98 -11.86 5.26 -0.70
C ARG A 98 -13.10 4.55 -0.16
N ILE A 99 -13.60 4.97 0.99
CA ILE A 99 -14.88 4.50 1.51
C ILE A 99 -15.94 5.53 1.13
N ASN A 100 -16.96 5.10 0.39
CA ASN A 100 -18.03 6.01 -0.03
C ASN A 100 -19.02 6.29 1.12
N ARG A 101 -19.99 7.19 0.90
CA ARG A 101 -21.04 7.52 1.88
C ARG A 101 -21.88 6.31 2.32
N TYR A 102 -21.90 5.26 1.51
CA TYR A 102 -22.61 3.99 1.76
C TYR A 102 -21.71 2.94 2.41
N ARG A 103 -20.52 3.33 2.90
CA ARG A 103 -19.52 2.44 3.52
C ARG A 103 -18.99 1.34 2.60
N ALA A 104 -19.19 1.47 1.29
CA ALA A 104 -18.62 0.55 0.32
C ALA A 104 -17.19 0.98 -0.06
N VAL A 105 -16.33 -0.02 -0.23
CA VAL A 105 -14.95 0.15 -0.70
C VAL A 105 -14.96 0.45 -2.20
N VAL A 106 -14.45 1.62 -2.57
CA VAL A 106 -14.17 1.96 -3.96
C VAL A 106 -12.67 1.90 -4.19
N TRP A 107 -12.25 0.88 -4.91
CA TRP A 107 -10.85 0.65 -5.27
C TRP A 107 -10.34 1.68 -6.29
N LEU A 108 -9.07 2.07 -6.13
CA LEU A 108 -8.34 2.94 -7.05
C LEU A 108 -7.30 2.11 -7.79
N TYR A 109 -7.25 2.27 -9.11
CA TYR A 109 -6.30 1.56 -9.97
C TYR A 109 -5.47 2.57 -10.74
N LEU A 110 -4.18 2.32 -10.91
CA LEU A 110 -3.32 3.18 -11.73
C LEU A 110 -3.68 3.04 -13.19
N SER A 111 -4.00 4.16 -13.85
CA SER A 111 -4.41 4.17 -15.25
C SER A 111 -3.33 3.53 -16.14
N ALA A 112 -2.06 3.83 -15.89
CA ALA A 112 -0.94 3.25 -16.62
C ALA A 112 -0.82 1.73 -16.46
N GLU A 113 -1.04 1.19 -15.24
CA GLU A 113 -1.00 -0.26 -15.01
C GLU A 113 -2.15 -0.98 -15.70
N LEU A 114 -3.33 -0.35 -15.77
CA LEU A 114 -4.48 -0.88 -16.50
C LEU A 114 -4.23 -0.94 -18.01
N ARG A 115 -3.70 0.14 -18.60
CA ARG A 115 -3.37 0.16 -20.04
C ARG A 115 -2.29 -0.88 -20.36
N ASN A 116 -1.26 -0.99 -19.53
CA ASN A 116 -0.21 -2.01 -19.70
C ASN A 116 -0.78 -3.44 -19.59
N PHE A 117 -1.65 -3.69 -18.60
CA PHE A 117 -2.35 -4.97 -18.49
C PHE A 117 -3.14 -5.30 -19.77
N ALA A 118 -3.87 -4.32 -20.33
CA ALA A 118 -4.65 -4.54 -21.55
C ALA A 118 -3.79 -4.91 -22.77
N VAL A 119 -2.58 -4.35 -22.86
CA VAL A 119 -1.61 -4.67 -23.92
C VAL A 119 -0.98 -6.04 -23.70
N ARG A 120 -0.60 -6.37 -22.46
CA ARG A 120 0.11 -7.60 -22.11
C ARG A 120 -0.79 -8.84 -22.12
N GLU A 121 -2.04 -8.69 -21.69
CA GLU A 121 -2.98 -9.80 -21.47
C GLU A 121 -4.30 -9.63 -22.28
N PRO A 122 -4.25 -9.43 -23.61
CA PRO A 122 -5.46 -9.17 -24.41
C PRO A 122 -6.44 -10.35 -24.39
N GLY A 123 -5.92 -11.57 -24.19
CA GLY A 123 -6.73 -12.79 -24.05
C GLY A 123 -7.67 -12.75 -22.83
N MET A 124 -7.28 -12.09 -21.74
CA MET A 124 -8.10 -11.96 -20.52
C MET A 124 -9.26 -10.98 -20.70
N LEU A 125 -9.13 -10.04 -21.64
CA LEU A 125 -10.15 -9.02 -21.93
C LEU A 125 -11.34 -9.58 -22.70
N ARG A 126 -11.17 -10.73 -23.36
CA ARG A 126 -12.20 -11.38 -24.19
C ARG A 126 -12.40 -12.83 -23.75
N GLY A 127 -13.29 -13.56 -24.42
CA GLY A 127 -13.48 -14.98 -24.18
C GLY A 127 -13.95 -15.37 -22.77
N ILE A 128 -13.76 -16.65 -22.46
CA ILE A 128 -14.25 -17.31 -21.23
C ILE A 128 -13.22 -17.13 -20.10
N ALA A 129 -13.71 -17.11 -18.86
CA ALA A 129 -12.85 -17.14 -17.66
C ALA A 129 -11.96 -18.39 -17.66
N PRO A 130 -10.66 -18.28 -17.30
CA PRO A 130 -9.86 -19.43 -16.92
C PRO A 130 -10.55 -20.29 -15.85
N PRO A 131 -10.34 -21.62 -15.80
CA PRO A 131 -10.94 -22.49 -14.78
C PRO A 131 -10.70 -22.00 -13.35
N ALA A 132 -9.48 -21.62 -13.01
CA ALA A 132 -9.13 -21.08 -11.69
C ALA A 132 -9.93 -19.81 -11.33
N ASP A 133 -10.13 -18.89 -12.29
CA ASP A 133 -10.97 -17.72 -12.08
C ASP A 133 -12.44 -18.09 -11.82
N ARG A 134 -12.95 -19.15 -12.47
CA ARG A 134 -14.32 -19.62 -12.25
C ARG A 134 -14.50 -20.20 -10.86
N GLU A 135 -13.53 -20.97 -10.38
CA GLU A 135 -13.52 -21.52 -9.01
C GLU A 135 -13.50 -20.39 -7.98
N LEU A 136 -12.63 -19.39 -8.14
CA LEU A 136 -12.58 -18.22 -7.28
C LEU A 136 -13.91 -17.46 -7.26
N MET A 137 -14.54 -17.27 -8.43
CA MET A 137 -15.84 -16.59 -8.50
C MET A 137 -16.97 -17.40 -7.89
N ALA A 138 -16.96 -18.74 -8.06
CA ALA A 138 -17.94 -19.64 -7.45
C ALA A 138 -17.83 -19.61 -5.92
N ALA A 139 -16.62 -19.56 -5.38
CA ALA A 139 -16.34 -19.37 -3.95
C ALA A 139 -16.64 -17.95 -3.45
N LYS A 140 -17.10 -17.03 -4.32
CA LYS A 140 -17.28 -15.60 -4.03
C LYS A 140 -16.03 -14.95 -3.44
N ALA A 141 -14.85 -15.44 -3.81
CA ALA A 141 -13.58 -14.89 -3.35
C ALA A 141 -13.37 -13.45 -3.85
N ASP A 142 -12.57 -12.68 -3.11
CA ASP A 142 -12.12 -11.35 -3.53
C ASP A 142 -10.68 -11.16 -3.08
N LEU A 143 -9.75 -11.25 -4.04
CA LEU A 143 -8.32 -11.10 -3.78
C LEU A 143 -7.89 -9.63 -3.69
N ARG A 144 -8.75 -8.65 -4.01
CA ARG A 144 -8.38 -7.22 -4.01
C ARG A 144 -7.82 -6.74 -2.67
N PRO A 145 -8.42 -7.06 -1.50
CA PRO A 145 -7.86 -6.67 -0.20
C PRO A 145 -6.45 -7.22 0.03
N ARG A 146 -6.25 -8.53 -0.22
CA ARG A 146 -4.96 -9.21 -0.05
C ARG A 146 -3.89 -8.65 -1.00
N MET A 147 -4.21 -8.52 -2.29
CA MET A 147 -3.29 -8.00 -3.30
C MET A 147 -2.91 -6.54 -2.99
N TRP A 148 -3.87 -5.74 -2.57
CA TRP A 148 -3.61 -4.37 -2.12
C TRP A 148 -2.70 -4.32 -0.89
N ARG A 149 -2.96 -5.12 0.15
CA ARG A 149 -2.10 -5.20 1.34
C ARG A 149 -0.69 -5.61 0.99
N GLY A 150 -0.54 -6.68 0.22
CA GLY A 150 0.78 -7.15 -0.23
C GLY A 150 1.55 -6.05 -0.97
N ARG A 151 0.87 -5.30 -1.85
CA ARG A 151 1.45 -4.12 -2.50
C ARG A 151 1.82 -3.03 -1.49
N HIS A 152 0.93 -2.70 -0.57
CA HIS A 152 1.11 -1.66 0.43
C HIS A 152 2.31 -1.97 1.35
N VAL A 153 2.35 -3.16 1.92
CA VAL A 153 3.45 -3.66 2.75
C VAL A 153 4.75 -3.69 1.96
N GLY A 154 4.74 -4.24 0.74
CA GLY A 154 5.94 -4.28 -0.09
C GLY A 154 6.50 -2.89 -0.43
N LEU A 155 5.63 -1.89 -0.60
CA LEU A 155 6.04 -0.49 -0.82
C LEU A 155 6.64 0.14 0.44
N LEU A 156 6.11 -0.18 1.63
CA LEU A 156 6.66 0.27 2.91
C LEU A 156 8.03 -0.37 3.17
N LEU A 157 8.12 -1.71 3.09
CA LEU A 157 9.36 -2.45 3.34
C LEU A 157 10.52 -2.06 2.43
N ARG A 158 10.25 -1.59 1.20
CA ARG A 158 11.30 -1.07 0.29
C ARG A 158 11.89 0.28 0.73
N ARG A 159 11.20 1.02 1.59
CA ARG A 159 11.68 2.33 2.11
C ARG A 159 12.30 2.22 3.48
N THR A 160 12.10 1.09 4.14
CA THR A 160 12.53 0.87 5.51
C THR A 160 13.86 0.13 5.54
N ALA A 161 14.89 0.83 6.04
CA ALA A 161 16.22 0.26 6.25
C ALA A 161 16.40 -0.29 7.68
N ASP A 162 15.75 0.33 8.67
CA ASP A 162 15.85 -0.08 10.07
C ASP A 162 15.10 -1.40 10.33
N PRO A 163 15.74 -2.41 10.96
CA PRO A 163 15.09 -3.70 11.21
C PRO A 163 13.86 -3.63 12.11
N TRP A 164 13.83 -2.73 13.09
CA TRP A 164 12.68 -2.57 13.98
C TRP A 164 11.50 -1.93 13.25
N GLU A 165 11.74 -0.93 12.41
CA GLU A 165 10.72 -0.39 11.51
C GLU A 165 10.21 -1.45 10.52
N ARG A 166 11.07 -2.36 10.03
CA ARG A 166 10.65 -3.46 9.15
C ARG A 166 9.72 -4.42 9.88
N ALA A 167 10.08 -4.80 11.10
CA ALA A 167 9.22 -5.61 11.97
C ALA A 167 7.89 -4.87 12.26
N ALA A 168 7.93 -3.57 12.52
CA ALA A 168 6.73 -2.76 12.78
C ALA A 168 5.76 -2.72 11.59
N VAL A 169 6.28 -2.63 10.36
CA VAL A 169 5.46 -2.73 9.14
C VAL A 169 4.75 -4.08 9.05
N LEU A 170 5.44 -5.19 9.34
CA LEU A 170 4.86 -6.53 9.30
C LEU A 170 3.86 -6.76 10.44
N ALA A 171 4.16 -6.28 11.64
CA ALA A 171 3.26 -6.33 12.79
C ALA A 171 1.95 -5.57 12.55
N SER A 172 2.02 -4.44 11.83
CA SER A 172 0.86 -3.54 11.63
C SER A 172 -0.31 -4.14 10.83
N VAL A 173 -0.09 -5.27 10.16
CA VAL A 173 -1.14 -5.95 9.36
C VAL A 173 -1.60 -7.26 9.98
N LEU A 174 -1.01 -7.72 11.09
CA LEU A 174 -1.46 -8.92 11.77
C LEU A 174 -2.71 -8.66 12.60
N PRO A 175 -3.62 -9.64 12.72
CA PRO A 175 -4.65 -9.62 13.75
C PRO A 175 -4.05 -9.48 15.15
N GLU A 176 -4.73 -8.81 16.06
CA GLU A 176 -4.21 -8.52 17.40
C GLU A 176 -3.82 -9.79 18.18
N GLY A 177 -4.64 -10.84 18.13
CA GLY A 177 -4.32 -12.12 18.77
C GLY A 177 -3.04 -12.77 18.22
N GLU A 178 -2.88 -12.76 16.89
CA GLU A 178 -1.67 -13.28 16.22
C GLU A 178 -0.43 -12.47 16.60
N LEU A 179 -0.56 -11.15 16.73
CA LEU A 179 0.53 -10.27 17.14
C LEU A 179 0.94 -10.52 18.60
N LEU A 180 -0.04 -10.69 19.50
CA LEU A 180 0.22 -10.99 20.91
C LEU A 180 0.96 -12.31 21.09
N GLU A 181 0.61 -13.32 20.30
CA GLU A 181 1.32 -14.60 20.31
C GLU A 181 2.72 -14.52 19.68
N ALA A 182 2.87 -13.82 18.55
CA ALA A 182 4.15 -13.69 17.86
C ALA A 182 5.16 -12.83 18.63
N VAL A 183 4.67 -11.84 19.38
CA VAL A 183 5.51 -10.89 20.15
C VAL A 183 5.04 -10.89 21.60
N PRO A 184 5.46 -11.87 22.42
CA PRO A 184 4.99 -11.99 23.81
C PRO A 184 5.52 -10.87 24.72
N ASP A 185 6.65 -10.24 24.39
CA ASP A 185 7.22 -9.13 25.15
C ASP A 185 6.41 -7.82 24.95
N PRO A 186 5.81 -7.25 26.02
CA PRO A 186 5.10 -5.98 25.95
C PRO A 186 5.98 -4.80 25.52
N ALA A 187 7.25 -4.77 25.89
CA ALA A 187 8.16 -3.67 25.55
C ALA A 187 8.42 -3.63 24.04
N GLU A 188 8.65 -4.78 23.42
CA GLU A 188 8.76 -4.89 21.97
C GLU A 188 7.48 -4.47 21.26
N ARG A 189 6.30 -4.86 21.78
CA ARG A 189 5.02 -4.41 21.20
C ARG A 189 4.85 -2.89 21.24
N ILE A 190 5.30 -2.22 22.30
CA ILE A 190 5.30 -0.75 22.40
C ILE A 190 6.20 -0.15 21.31
N VAL A 191 7.41 -0.69 21.12
CA VAL A 191 8.34 -0.25 20.06
C VAL A 191 7.72 -0.44 18.68
N LEU A 192 7.14 -1.62 18.40
CA LEU A 192 6.49 -1.91 17.12
C LEU A 192 5.30 -0.97 16.86
N ALA A 193 4.50 -0.67 17.88
CA ALA A 193 3.39 0.28 17.76
C ALA A 193 3.87 1.70 17.47
N ALA A 194 4.96 2.15 18.12
CA ALA A 194 5.53 3.47 17.92
C ALA A 194 6.18 3.64 16.53
N LEU A 195 6.81 2.59 16.02
CA LEU A 195 7.44 2.56 14.69
C LEU A 195 6.47 2.19 13.56
N GLY A 196 5.23 1.84 13.90
CA GLY A 196 4.21 1.42 12.95
C GLY A 196 4.00 2.45 11.82
N PRO A 197 3.76 1.98 10.59
CA PRO A 197 3.50 2.89 9.48
C PRO A 197 2.23 3.72 9.76
N PRO A 198 2.19 4.98 9.31
CA PRO A 198 0.95 5.76 9.38
C PRO A 198 -0.14 5.09 8.51
N PRO A 199 -1.42 5.37 8.77
CA PRO A 199 -2.49 4.93 7.88
C PRO A 199 -2.23 5.37 6.43
N PRO A 200 -2.59 4.55 5.43
CA PRO A 200 -2.37 4.88 4.03
C PRO A 200 -3.10 6.17 3.64
N TYR A 201 -2.60 6.84 2.61
CA TYR A 201 -3.28 8.01 2.08
C TYR A 201 -4.73 7.69 1.70
N GLY A 202 -5.66 8.58 2.08
CA GLY A 202 -7.09 8.39 1.87
C GLY A 202 -7.78 7.51 2.92
N HIS A 203 -7.06 7.08 3.96
CA HIS A 203 -7.66 6.38 5.09
C HIS A 203 -8.69 7.28 5.79
N PRO A 204 -9.96 6.85 5.88
CA PRO A 204 -11.03 7.68 6.40
C PRO A 204 -10.88 7.93 7.90
N GLN A 205 -11.21 9.15 8.34
CA GLN A 205 -11.17 9.54 9.77
C GLN A 205 -12.54 9.38 10.44
N VAL A 206 -13.62 9.31 9.65
CA VAL A 206 -14.98 9.11 10.18
C VAL A 206 -15.08 7.69 10.72
N PRO A 207 -15.46 7.48 12.00
CA PRO A 207 -15.37 6.18 12.67
C PRO A 207 -15.99 5.02 11.90
N ALA A 208 -17.20 5.21 11.34
CA ALA A 208 -17.88 4.16 10.61
C ALA A 208 -17.20 3.78 9.28
N ALA A 209 -16.50 4.71 8.65
CA ALA A 209 -15.71 4.44 7.46
C ALA A 209 -14.32 3.89 7.82
N ALA A 210 -13.73 4.36 8.91
CA ALA A 210 -12.48 3.85 9.48
C ALA A 210 -12.60 2.36 9.81
N ALA A 211 -13.70 1.94 10.45
CA ALA A 211 -13.96 0.53 10.75
C ALA A 211 -13.89 -0.39 9.51
N VAL A 212 -14.48 0.04 8.38
CA VAL A 212 -14.39 -0.71 7.11
C VAL A 212 -12.97 -0.73 6.56
N ALA A 213 -12.26 0.41 6.64
CA ALA A 213 -10.91 0.52 6.15
C ALA A 213 -9.89 -0.27 6.99
N THR A 214 -10.10 -0.41 8.30
CA THR A 214 -9.26 -1.22 9.19
C THR A 214 -9.28 -2.69 8.79
N VAL A 215 -10.43 -3.24 8.40
CA VAL A 215 -10.51 -4.62 7.88
C VAL A 215 -9.66 -4.82 6.63
N LEU A 216 -9.47 -3.77 5.81
CA LEU A 216 -8.57 -3.85 4.67
C LEU A 216 -7.11 -3.88 5.08
N LEU A 217 -6.74 -3.25 6.20
CA LEU A 217 -5.36 -3.19 6.70
C LEU A 217 -4.91 -4.51 7.32
N THR A 218 -5.83 -5.25 7.94
CA THR A 218 -5.54 -6.50 8.64
C THR A 218 -5.61 -7.70 7.71
N ALA A 219 -4.64 -8.61 7.81
CA ALA A 219 -4.66 -9.92 7.16
C ALA A 219 -5.78 -10.79 7.75
N GLY A 220 -6.47 -11.55 6.89
CA GLY A 220 -7.62 -12.36 7.30
C GLY A 220 -7.46 -13.85 6.95
N PRO A 221 -7.22 -14.20 5.66
CA PRO A 221 -6.99 -15.58 5.25
C PRO A 221 -5.84 -16.22 6.06
N PRO A 222 -6.00 -17.46 6.56
CA PRO A 222 -4.98 -18.11 7.40
C PRO A 222 -3.60 -18.22 6.75
N ASP A 223 -3.56 -18.45 5.44
CA ASP A 223 -2.31 -18.52 4.68
C ASP A 223 -1.62 -17.14 4.56
N GLU A 224 -2.40 -16.07 4.45
CA GLU A 224 -1.89 -14.69 4.48
C GLU A 224 -1.36 -14.33 5.87
N VAL A 225 -2.09 -14.67 6.93
CA VAL A 225 -1.67 -14.45 8.33
C VAL A 225 -0.38 -15.21 8.62
N HIS A 226 -0.31 -16.49 8.26
CA HIS A 226 0.89 -17.31 8.45
C HIS A 226 2.11 -16.74 7.73
N TRP A 227 1.93 -16.23 6.50
CA TRP A 227 3.01 -15.56 5.77
C TRP A 227 3.55 -14.33 6.50
N TYR A 228 2.66 -13.47 7.02
CA TYR A 228 3.07 -12.28 7.77
C TYR A 228 3.72 -12.64 9.11
N ARG A 229 3.23 -13.67 9.80
CA ARG A 229 3.79 -14.17 11.06
C ARG A 229 5.23 -14.66 10.87
N THR A 230 5.45 -15.56 9.91
CA THR A 230 6.79 -16.06 9.56
C THR A 230 7.74 -14.93 9.14
N SER A 231 7.23 -13.95 8.39
CA SER A 231 8.02 -12.78 7.98
C SER A 231 8.39 -11.88 9.17
N LEU A 232 7.46 -11.68 10.12
CA LEU A 232 7.69 -10.91 11.33
C LEU A 232 8.73 -11.59 12.22
N ASP A 233 8.66 -12.91 12.41
CA ASP A 233 9.62 -13.67 13.20
C ASP A 233 11.06 -13.49 12.66
N PHE A 234 11.22 -13.57 11.34
CA PHE A 234 12.51 -13.31 10.69
C PHE A 234 13.00 -11.87 10.91
N ALA A 235 12.11 -10.88 10.77
CA ALA A 235 12.45 -9.48 10.98
C ALA A 235 12.85 -9.18 12.43
N LEU A 236 12.14 -9.75 13.41
CA LEU A 236 12.44 -9.60 14.84
C LEU A 236 13.76 -10.27 15.22
N ALA A 237 14.06 -11.45 14.67
CA ALA A 237 15.35 -12.10 14.87
C ALA A 237 16.51 -11.19 14.42
N GLY A 238 16.37 -10.54 13.25
CA GLY A 238 17.32 -9.56 12.76
C GLY A 238 17.44 -8.31 13.66
N ALA A 239 16.30 -7.75 14.08
CA ALA A 239 16.26 -6.55 14.92
C ALA A 239 16.91 -6.76 16.30
N ARG A 240 16.54 -7.85 16.98
CA ARG A 240 17.12 -8.26 18.27
C ARG A 240 18.62 -8.57 18.15
N GLY A 241 19.05 -9.12 17.01
CA GLY A 241 20.47 -9.38 16.72
C GLY A 241 21.32 -8.12 16.63
N GLN A 242 20.79 -7.06 16.01
CA GLN A 242 21.50 -5.78 15.92
C GLN A 242 21.61 -5.07 17.28
N SER A 243 20.57 -5.07 18.10
CA SER A 243 20.63 -4.49 19.45
C SER A 243 21.75 -5.14 20.29
N LYS A 244 21.93 -6.46 20.17
CA LYS A 244 23.01 -7.18 20.88
C LYS A 244 24.42 -6.81 20.37
N SER A 245 24.57 -6.41 19.11
CA SER A 245 25.87 -6.05 18.52
C SER A 245 26.32 -4.63 18.83
N THR A 246 25.40 -3.69 19.10
CA THR A 246 25.73 -2.28 19.33
C THR A 246 26.07 -1.99 20.80
N GLY A 247 25.91 -2.96 21.71
CA GLY A 247 26.14 -2.78 23.16
C GLY A 247 25.07 -1.96 23.87
N GLU A 248 24.13 -1.37 23.14
CA GLU A 248 22.88 -0.86 23.70
C GLU A 248 22.01 -2.05 24.07
N ARG A 249 21.92 -2.31 25.39
CA ARG A 249 20.88 -3.18 25.93
C ARG A 249 19.54 -2.73 25.33
N GLY A 250 18.89 -3.63 24.60
CA GLY A 250 17.51 -3.42 24.17
C GLY A 250 16.64 -2.98 25.35
N PRO A 251 15.56 -2.24 25.11
CA PRO A 251 14.79 -1.63 26.20
C PRO A 251 14.27 -2.72 27.13
N THR A 252 14.65 -2.62 28.41
CA THR A 252 14.00 -3.30 29.53
C THR A 252 12.60 -2.75 29.76
#